data_AF-J2ML72-F1
#
_entry.id   AF-J2ML72-F1
#
_cell.length_a   1.000
_cell.length_b   1.000
_cell.length_c   1.000
_cell.angle_alpha   90.00
_cell.angle_beta   90.00
_cell.angle_gamma   90.00
#
_symmetry.space_group_name_H-M   'P 1'
#
loop_
_entity.id
_entity.type
_entity.pdbx_description
1 polymer ?
#
loop_
_entity_poly.entity_id
_entity_poly.type
_entity_poly.pdbx_seq_one_letter_code
_entity_poly.pdbx_strand_id
1 'polypeptide(L)' 'MNTATQNSPSRTETLKARKTHLSGLLKLMGSRWGKNTAIQSLTANAIKAELSLIDQQLKHRS' A
#
# COMPACT_ATOMS: atom_id res chain seq x y z
N MET A 1 12.84 20.44 -28.57
CA MET A 1 11.56 19.74 -28.35
C MET A 1 11.76 18.77 -27.19
N ASN A 2 11.42 19.23 -25.99
CA ASN A 2 11.50 18.49 -24.73
C ASN A 2 10.29 17.57 -24.64
N THR A 3 10.43 16.36 -25.17
CA THR A 3 9.46 15.29 -24.95
C THR A 3 9.52 14.94 -23.47
N ALA A 4 8.65 15.58 -22.67
CA ALA A 4 8.30 15.08 -21.36
C ALA A 4 7.73 13.69 -21.61
N THR A 5 8.58 12.67 -21.49
CA THR A 5 8.19 11.26 -21.46
C THR A 5 7.05 11.19 -20.45
N GLN A 6 5.83 11.08 -20.94
CA GLN A 6 4.66 10.64 -20.20
C GLN A 6 4.93 9.18 -19.82
N ASN A 7 5.94 8.95 -18.98
CA ASN A 7 6.27 7.65 -18.47
C ASN A 7 5.26 7.40 -17.37
N SER A 8 4.09 6.87 -17.74
CA SER A 8 3.13 6.34 -16.78
C SER A 8 3.92 5.49 -15.79
N PRO A 9 3.76 5.71 -14.47
CA PRO A 9 4.57 5.02 -13.49
C PRO A 9 4.47 3.53 -13.77
N SER A 10 5.64 2.87 -13.93
CA SER A 10 5.65 1.45 -14.22
C SER A 10 4.79 0.72 -13.19
N ARG A 11 4.14 -0.37 -13.58
CA ARG A 11 3.29 -1.15 -12.66
C ARG A 11 4.02 -1.47 -11.34
N THR A 12 5.32 -1.72 -11.42
CA THR A 12 6.19 -1.94 -10.25
C THR A 12 6.32 -0.70 -9.36
N GLU A 13 6.55 0.49 -9.94
CA GLU A 13 6.61 1.76 -9.19
C GLU A 13 5.26 2.11 -8.56
N THR A 14 4.17 1.84 -9.27
CA THR A 14 2.80 1.99 -8.74
C THR A 14 2.54 1.07 -7.55
N LEU A 15 2.96 -0.21 -7.63
CA LEU A 15 2.83 -1.18 -6.54
C LEU A 15 3.66 -0.78 -5.32
N LYS A 16 4.90 -0.30 -5.51
CA LYS A 16 5.74 0.23 -4.42
C LYS A 16 5.11 1.45 -3.76
N ALA A 17 4.64 2.43 -4.53
CA ALA A 17 3.98 3.62 -4.00
C ALA A 17 2.72 3.24 -3.19
N ARG A 18 1.92 2.31 -3.69
CA ARG A 18 0.74 1.80 -3.00
C ARG A 18 1.10 1.06 -1.70
N LYS A 19 2.16 0.25 -1.69
CA LYS A 19 2.69 -0.42 -0.49
C LYS A 19 3.10 0.59 0.58
N THR A 20 3.82 1.64 0.20
CA THR A 20 4.26 2.71 1.10
C THR A 20 3.07 3.46 1.70
N HIS A 21 2.09 3.81 0.87
CA HIS A 21 0.88 4.51 1.32
C HIS A 21 0.07 3.66 2.33
N LEU A 22 -0.16 2.38 2.02
CA LEU A 22 -0.89 1.46 2.90
C LEU A 22 -0.16 1.22 4.23
N SER A 23 1.17 1.13 4.20
CA SER A 23 1.99 1.00 5.42
C SER A 23 1.91 2.26 6.30
N GLY A 24 1.87 3.44 5.68
CA GLY A 24 1.67 4.72 6.37
C GLY A 24 0.30 4.80 7.04
N LEU A 25 -0.76 4.38 6.35
CA LEU A 25 -2.11 4.31 6.92
C LEU A 25 -2.15 3.37 8.13
N LEU A 26 -1.57 2.17 8.03
CA LEU A 26 -1.53 1.23 9.15
C LEU A 26 -0.82 1.81 10.39
N LYS A 27 0.29 2.52 10.18
CA LYS A 27 1.03 3.18 11.26
C LYS A 27 0.24 4.32 11.90
N LEU A 28 -0.45 5.13 11.09
CA LEU A 28 -1.34 6.19 11.57
C LEU A 28 -2.47 5.61 12.41
N MET A 29 -3.10 4.54 11.95
CA MET A 29 -4.15 3.83 12.68
C MET A 29 -3.67 3.33 14.05
N GLY A 30 -2.47 2.74 14.12
CA GLY A 30 -1.88 2.29 15.39
C GLY A 30 -1.56 3.42 16.37
N SER A 31 -1.21 4.61 15.87
CA SER A 31 -0.88 5.77 16.70
C SER A 31 -2.09 6.57 17.20
N ARG A 32 -3.21 6.59 16.45
CA ARG A 32 -4.37 7.45 16.75
C ARG A 32 -5.52 6.73 17.45
N TRP A 33 -5.62 5.41 17.38
CA TRP A 33 -6.78 4.70 17.90
C TRP A 33 -6.51 4.01 19.24
N GLY A 34 -6.88 4.70 20.33
CA GLY A 34 -6.80 4.19 21.70
C GLY A 34 -7.85 3.11 22.07
N LYS A 35 -8.82 2.81 21.19
CA LYS A 35 -9.78 1.71 21.37
C LYS A 35 -9.95 0.96 20.05
N ASN A 36 -9.39 -0.24 19.96
CA ASN A 36 -9.45 -1.12 18.80
C ASN A 36 -10.89 -1.61 18.59
N THR A 37 -11.67 -0.88 17.79
CA THR A 37 -13.05 -1.28 17.46
C THR A 37 -13.04 -2.42 16.43
N ALA A 38 -14.11 -3.21 16.36
CA ALA A 38 -14.23 -4.30 15.38
C ALA A 38 -13.99 -3.82 13.93
N ILE A 39 -14.45 -2.61 13.60
CA ILE A 39 -14.23 -1.98 12.30
C ILE A 39 -12.74 -1.66 12.09
N GLN A 40 -12.03 -1.16 13.09
CA GLN A 40 -10.60 -0.87 12.96
C GLN A 40 -9.78 -2.14 12.78
N SER A 41 -10.12 -3.21 13.49
CA SER A 41 -9.48 -4.52 13.29
C SER A 41 -9.76 -5.06 11.87
N LEU A 42 -10.98 -4.92 11.38
CA LEU A 42 -11.34 -5.32 10.01
C LEU A 42 -10.54 -4.51 8.98
N THR A 43 -10.46 -3.19 9.14
CA THR A 43 -9.69 -2.30 8.26
C THR A 43 -8.19 -2.63 8.31
N ALA A 44 -7.63 -2.88 9.48
CA ALA A 44 -6.22 -3.26 9.62
C ALA A 44 -5.92 -4.60 8.92
N ASN A 45 -6.82 -5.57 9.05
CA ASN A 45 -6.70 -6.87 8.38
C ASN A 45 -6.81 -6.74 6.86
N ALA A 46 -7.74 -5.92 6.36
CA ALA A 46 -7.86 -5.64 4.93
C ALA A 46 -6.59 -4.97 4.36
N ILE A 47 -6.02 -3.99 5.06
CA ILE A 47 -4.76 -3.35 4.66
C ILE A 47 -3.61 -4.35 4.64
N LYS A 48 -3.50 -5.23 5.64
CA LYS A 48 -2.47 -6.28 5.68
C LYS A 48 -2.62 -7.29 4.52
N ALA A 49 -3.86 -7.68 4.19
CA ALA A 49 -4.13 -8.58 3.07
C ALA A 49 -3.72 -7.93 1.73
N GLU A 50 -4.03 -6.64 1.54
CA GLU A 50 -3.62 -5.89 0.34
C GLU A 50 -2.10 -5.76 0.25
N LEU A 51 -1.40 -5.53 1.36
CA LEU A 51 0.07 -5.51 1.40
C LEU A 51 0.66 -6.87 1.00
N SER A 52 0.08 -7.97 1.48
CA SER A 52 0.51 -9.33 1.11
C SER A 52 0.30 -9.62 -0.37
N LEU A 53 -0.83 -9.19 -0.94
CA LEU A 53 -1.11 -9.30 -2.37
C LEU A 53 -0.11 -8.50 -3.20
N ILE A 54 0.20 -7.26 -2.80
CA ILE A 54 1.20 -6.43 -3.48
C ILE A 54 2.59 -7.10 -3.43
N ASP A 55 2.96 -7.68 -2.29
CA ASP A 55 4.23 -8.39 -2.15
C ASP A 55 4.31 -9.64 -3.03
N GLN A 56 3.22 -10.40 -3.15
CA GLN A 56 3.14 -11.50 -4.12
C GLN A 56 3.28 -11.00 -5.56
N GLN A 57 2.61 -9.90 -5.93
CA GLN A 57 2.70 -9.33 -7.28
C GLN A 57 4.11 -8.80 -7.62
N LEU A 58 4.83 -8.29 -6.62
CA LEU A 58 6.23 -7.87 -6.79
C LEU A 58 7.16 -9.09 -6.90
N LYS A 59 6.92 -10.16 -6.13
CA LYS A 59 7.74 -11.38 -6.11
C LYS A 59 7.54 -12.28 -7.34
N HIS A 60 6.35 -12.30 -7.93
CA HIS A 60 6.08 -13.02 -9.19
C HIS A 60 6.74 -12.38 -10.42
N ARG A 61 7.41 -11.22 -10.26
CA ARG A 61 7.99 -10.45 -11.36
C ARG A 61 9.51 -10.19 -11.19
N SER A 62 10.14 -10.82 -10.20
CA SER A 62 11.59 -10.83 -10.00
C SER A 62 12.25 -11.96 -10.78
#